data_AF-A0A536IRJ2-F1
#
_entry.id   AF-A0A536IRJ2-F1
#
_cell.length_a   1.000
_cell.length_b   1.000
_cell.length_c   1.000
_cell.angle_alpha   90.00
_cell.angle_beta   90.00
_cell.angle_gamma   90.00
#
_symmetry.space_group_name_H-M   'P 1'
#
loop_
_entity.id
_entity.type
_entity.pdbx_description
1 polymer ?
#
loop_
_entity_poly.entity_id
_entity_poly.type
_entity_poly.pdbx_seq_one_letter_code
_entity_poly.pdbx_strand_id
1 'polypeptide(L)'
;MQGDRDFSRRAGLQAYFVAFFSLAYAAVFLGLVHGHPEAHRASALANALIAAGGLSATIAIVGVTGRIAALDGRWLAALGVGYALLSATHGVYSALAEVGAIEVPDLAPTDPRGFATFGLAGLWVFTFGLVIRAGNVPGFPRELATLAIVDGVDLVLLFVATVAAAENLVLVSGGLASVVLGPAFWIWTGRVLRR
;
A
#
# COMPACT_ATOMS: atom_id res chain seq x y z
N MET A 1 -21.78 9.21 16.55
CA MET A 1 -21.06 10.41 17.05
C MET A 1 -19.84 10.11 17.92
N GLN A 2 -19.89 9.23 18.93
CA GLN A 2 -18.68 8.83 19.69
C GLN A 2 -17.97 7.62 19.06
N GLY A 3 -18.73 6.59 18.68
CA GLY A 3 -18.19 5.42 17.97
C GLY A 3 -17.46 5.74 16.66
N ASP A 4 -17.96 6.71 15.89
CA ASP A 4 -17.32 7.15 14.63
C ASP A 4 -15.96 7.80 14.88
N ARG A 5 -15.83 8.58 15.97
CA ARG A 5 -14.56 9.20 16.37
C ARG A 5 -13.55 8.17 16.85
N ASP A 6 -13.98 7.19 17.63
CA ASP A 6 -13.12 6.11 18.12
C ASP A 6 -12.64 5.21 16.98
N PHE A 7 -13.51 4.92 16.02
CA PHE A 7 -13.11 4.21 14.80
C PHE A 7 -12.12 5.03 13.97
N SER A 8 -12.39 6.32 13.73
CA SER A 8 -11.48 7.19 12.96
C SER A 8 -10.08 7.27 13.59
N ARG A 9 -9.99 7.37 14.93
CA ARG A 9 -8.70 7.35 15.64
C ARG A 9 -7.95 6.02 15.48
N ARG A 10 -8.66 4.89 15.51
CA ARG A 10 -8.09 3.55 15.27
C ARG A 10 -7.62 3.41 13.82
N ALA A 11 -8.43 3.83 12.85
CA ALA A 11 -8.05 3.84 11.44
C ALA A 11 -6.80 4.71 11.19
N GLY A 12 -6.69 5.86 11.86
CA GLY A 12 -5.50 6.69 11.78
C GLY A 12 -4.25 6.08 12.43
N LEU A 13 -4.39 5.26 13.48
CA LEU A 13 -3.27 4.46 14.00
C LEU A 13 -2.84 3.39 13.00
N GLN A 14 -3.81 2.72 12.36
CA GLN A 14 -3.52 1.70 11.35
C GLN A 14 -2.81 2.30 10.13
N ALA A 15 -3.16 3.52 9.72
CA ALA A 15 -2.42 4.26 8.70
C ALA A 15 -0.92 4.44 9.07
N TYR A 16 -0.62 4.77 10.34
CA TYR A 16 0.77 4.82 10.78
C TYR A 16 1.47 3.46 10.75
N PHE A 17 0.76 2.37 11.04
CA PHE A 17 1.31 1.02 10.89
C PHE A 17 1.58 0.66 9.44
N VAL A 18 0.74 1.07 8.48
CA VAL A 18 1.04 0.89 7.05
C VAL A 18 2.36 1.58 6.69
N ALA A 19 2.54 2.84 7.09
CA ALA A 19 3.79 3.56 6.86
C ALA A 19 5.00 2.88 7.53
N PHE A 20 4.84 2.43 8.78
CA PHE A 20 5.88 1.73 9.52
C PHE A 20 6.29 0.43 8.82
N PHE A 21 5.33 -0.41 8.43
CA PHE A 21 5.63 -1.68 7.76
C PHE A 21 6.24 -1.46 6.37
N SER A 22 5.84 -0.39 5.66
CA SER A 22 6.43 0.00 4.39
C SER A 22 7.92 0.39 4.55
N LEU A 23 8.24 1.23 5.54
CA LEU A 23 9.62 1.61 5.84
C LEU A 23 10.46 0.42 6.33
N ALA A 24 9.90 -0.43 7.18
CA ALA A 24 10.55 -1.64 7.66
C ALA A 24 10.80 -2.62 6.50
N TYR A 25 9.84 -2.78 5.59
CA TYR A 25 10.00 -3.56 4.36
C TYR A 25 11.16 -3.01 3.53
N ALA A 26 11.19 -1.70 3.27
CA ALA A 26 12.25 -1.09 2.49
C ALA A 26 13.63 -1.29 3.12
N ALA A 27 13.74 -1.14 4.44
CA ALA A 27 14.99 -1.36 5.18
C ALA A 27 15.48 -2.81 5.05
N VAL A 28 14.59 -3.79 5.20
CA VAL A 28 14.94 -5.22 5.05
C VAL A 28 15.29 -5.54 3.60
N PHE A 29 14.45 -5.10 2.64
CA PHE A 29 14.64 -5.42 1.23
C PHE A 29 15.92 -4.80 0.68
N LEU A 30 16.11 -3.49 0.83
CA LEU A 30 17.29 -2.80 0.30
C LEU A 30 18.57 -3.18 1.04
N GLY A 31 18.49 -3.42 2.35
CA GLY A 31 19.67 -3.71 3.17
C GLY A 31 20.12 -5.17 3.14
N LEU A 32 19.18 -6.12 2.97
CA LEU A 32 19.46 -7.55 3.18
C LEU A 32 19.06 -8.45 2.02
N VAL A 33 18.15 -8.03 1.12
CA VAL A 33 17.62 -8.90 0.06
C VAL A 33 18.16 -8.49 -1.31
N HIS A 34 18.18 -7.20 -1.64
CA HIS A 34 18.51 -6.72 -2.98
C HIS A 34 19.90 -7.16 -3.47
N GLY A 35 20.92 -7.08 -2.61
CA GLY A 35 22.28 -7.52 -2.94
C GLY A 35 22.57 -8.99 -2.64
N HIS A 36 21.64 -9.69 -1.99
CA HIS A 36 21.79 -11.05 -1.48
C HIS A 36 20.49 -11.84 -1.74
N PRO A 37 20.17 -12.16 -3.01
CA PRO A 37 18.92 -12.85 -3.35
C PRO A 37 18.78 -14.23 -2.68
N GLU A 38 19.88 -14.84 -2.24
CA GLU A 38 19.92 -16.06 -1.44
C GLU A 38 19.45 -15.90 0.01
N ALA A 39 19.23 -14.67 0.49
CA ALA A 39 18.83 -14.37 1.87
C ALA A 39 17.32 -14.64 2.10
N HIS A 40 16.89 -15.89 1.86
CA HIS A 40 15.50 -16.33 1.91
C HIS A 40 14.75 -15.92 3.19
N ARG A 41 15.39 -15.97 4.37
CA ARG A 41 14.75 -15.54 5.63
C ARG A 41 14.48 -14.04 5.67
N ALA A 42 15.37 -13.22 5.12
CA ALA A 42 15.17 -11.79 5.02
C ALA A 42 14.08 -11.46 3.97
N SER A 43 14.06 -12.19 2.85
CA SER A 43 12.98 -12.09 1.86
C SER A 43 11.63 -12.47 2.47
N ALA A 44 11.57 -13.56 3.24
CA ALA A 44 10.35 -13.97 3.95
C ALA A 44 9.86 -12.90 4.93
N LEU A 45 10.77 -12.27 5.69
CA LEU A 45 10.43 -11.16 6.58
C LEU A 45 9.90 -9.95 5.82
N ALA A 46 10.54 -9.57 4.71
CA ALA A 46 10.08 -8.48 3.86
C ALA A 46 8.64 -8.74 3.35
N ASN A 47 8.38 -9.94 2.85
CA ASN A 47 7.05 -10.36 2.40
C ASN A 47 6.01 -10.37 3.54
N ALA A 48 6.39 -10.80 4.74
CA ALA A 48 5.52 -10.74 5.93
C ALA A 48 5.17 -9.30 6.34
N LEU A 49 6.09 -8.34 6.13
CA LEU A 49 5.83 -6.91 6.37
C LEU A 49 4.83 -6.33 5.36
N ILE A 50 4.89 -6.75 4.08
CA ILE A 50 3.84 -6.44 3.09
C ILE A 50 2.50 -6.97 3.60
N ALA A 51 2.47 -8.20 4.13
CA ALA A 51 1.25 -8.78 4.66
C ALA A 51 0.63 -7.96 5.81
N ALA A 52 1.47 -7.59 6.78
CA ALA A 52 1.06 -6.76 7.90
C ALA A 52 0.57 -5.37 7.44
N GLY A 53 1.26 -4.76 6.48
CA GLY A 53 0.85 -3.50 5.85
C GLY A 53 -0.52 -3.59 5.18
N GLY A 54 -0.76 -4.64 4.39
CA GLY A 54 -2.05 -4.88 3.74
C GLY A 54 -3.20 -5.05 4.76
N LEU A 55 -2.98 -5.81 5.82
CA LEU A 55 -3.99 -5.97 6.89
C LEU A 55 -4.30 -4.66 7.60
N SER A 56 -3.29 -3.87 7.96
CA SER A 56 -3.48 -2.54 8.54
C SER A 56 -4.19 -1.58 7.58
N ALA A 57 -3.88 -1.64 6.28
CA ALA A 57 -4.49 -0.79 5.27
C ALA A 57 -6.01 -0.99 5.20
N THR A 58 -6.54 -2.20 5.39
CA THR A 58 -8.00 -2.44 5.37
C THR A 58 -8.78 -1.50 6.29
N ILE A 59 -8.31 -1.33 7.54
CA ILE A 59 -8.99 -0.50 8.55
C ILE A 59 -8.76 0.98 8.24
N ALA A 60 -7.55 1.36 7.81
CA ALA A 60 -7.22 2.73 7.44
C ALA A 60 -8.08 3.22 6.27
N ILE A 61 -8.25 2.37 5.25
CA ILE A 61 -9.07 2.60 4.06
C ILE A 61 -10.52 2.85 4.46
N VAL A 62 -11.12 1.96 5.25
CA VAL A 62 -12.51 2.14 5.72
C VAL A 62 -12.66 3.47 6.47
N GLY A 63 -11.65 3.87 7.25
CA GLY A 63 -11.63 5.15 7.96
C GLY A 63 -11.62 6.36 7.04
N VAL A 64 -10.81 6.37 5.97
CA VAL A 64 -10.77 7.51 5.04
C VAL A 64 -12.00 7.55 4.13
N THR A 65 -12.45 6.40 3.61
CA THR A 65 -13.56 6.35 2.66
C THR A 65 -14.90 6.61 3.34
N GLY A 66 -15.00 6.37 4.64
CA GLY A 66 -16.15 6.77 5.46
C GLY A 66 -16.37 8.28 5.54
N ARG A 67 -15.39 9.11 5.14
CA ARG A 67 -15.53 10.58 5.07
C ARG A 67 -15.95 11.08 3.68
N ILE A 68 -16.18 10.20 2.72
CA ILE A 68 -16.57 10.51 1.35
C ILE A 68 -18.09 10.30 1.20
N ALA A 69 -18.73 11.02 0.28
CA ALA A 69 -20.14 10.80 -0.07
C ALA A 69 -20.43 9.31 -0.39
N ALA A 70 -21.67 8.87 -0.10
CA ALA A 70 -21.97 7.46 0.10
C ALA A 70 -21.62 6.52 -1.06
N LEU A 71 -21.85 6.92 -2.32
CA LEU A 71 -21.57 6.03 -3.46
C LEU A 71 -20.06 5.93 -3.74
N ASP A 72 -19.41 7.08 -3.90
CA ASP A 72 -17.96 7.18 -4.15
C ASP A 72 -17.16 6.52 -3.01
N GLY A 73 -17.56 6.79 -1.77
CA GLY A 73 -16.94 6.21 -0.57
C GLY A 73 -17.08 4.69 -0.51
N ARG A 74 -18.26 4.12 -0.86
CA ARG A 74 -18.46 2.67 -0.86
C ARG A 74 -17.63 1.97 -1.93
N TRP A 75 -17.60 2.54 -3.14
CA TRP A 75 -16.80 1.97 -4.22
C TRP A 75 -15.30 2.03 -3.91
N LEU A 76 -14.81 3.19 -3.42
CA LEU A 76 -13.42 3.32 -2.98
C LEU A 76 -13.10 2.40 -1.79
N ALA A 77 -14.03 2.19 -0.87
CA ALA A 77 -13.83 1.25 0.24
C ALA A 77 -13.67 -0.18 -0.29
N ALA A 78 -14.56 -0.61 -1.19
CA ALA A 78 -14.52 -1.95 -1.76
C ALA A 78 -13.23 -2.20 -2.56
N LEU A 79 -12.85 -1.26 -3.44
CA LEU A 79 -11.60 -1.35 -4.18
C LEU A 79 -10.39 -1.35 -3.25
N GLY A 80 -10.39 -0.45 -2.27
CA GLY A 80 -9.30 -0.27 -1.31
C GLY A 80 -9.07 -1.51 -0.45
N VAL A 81 -10.12 -1.99 0.21
CA VAL A 81 -10.06 -3.20 1.03
C VAL A 81 -9.71 -4.41 0.17
N GLY A 82 -10.23 -4.49 -1.06
CA GLY A 82 -9.92 -5.53 -2.03
C GLY A 82 -8.41 -5.63 -2.32
N TYR A 83 -7.77 -4.52 -2.75
CA TYR A 83 -6.33 -4.56 -3.03
C TYR A 83 -5.52 -4.82 -1.75
N ALA A 84 -5.93 -4.28 -0.61
CA ALA A 84 -5.22 -4.44 0.65
C ALA A 84 -5.20 -5.92 1.10
N LEU A 85 -6.33 -6.63 0.97
CA LEU A 85 -6.41 -8.07 1.28
C LEU A 85 -5.66 -8.93 0.26
N LEU A 86 -5.68 -8.57 -1.02
CA LEU A 86 -4.90 -9.26 -2.05
C LEU A 86 -3.38 -9.07 -1.82
N SER A 87 -2.95 -7.85 -1.46
CA SER A 87 -1.57 -7.55 -1.07
C SER A 87 -1.17 -8.34 0.20
N ALA A 88 -2.10 -8.45 1.16
CA ALA A 88 -1.86 -9.24 2.36
C ALA A 88 -1.66 -10.73 2.05
N THR A 89 -2.53 -11.28 1.22
CA THR A 89 -2.44 -12.66 0.72
C THR A 89 -1.12 -12.88 -0.03
N HIS A 90 -0.73 -11.94 -0.89
CA HIS A 90 0.54 -11.99 -1.60
C HIS A 90 1.72 -12.08 -0.62
N GLY A 91 1.79 -11.19 0.37
CA GLY A 91 2.86 -11.19 1.36
C GLY A 91 2.95 -12.50 2.15
N VAL A 92 1.80 -13.05 2.59
CA VAL A 92 1.78 -14.34 3.30
C VAL A 92 2.29 -15.47 2.41
N TYR A 93 1.76 -15.56 1.18
CA TYR A 93 2.10 -16.65 0.28
C TYR A 93 3.57 -16.61 -0.13
N SER A 94 4.09 -15.42 -0.46
CA SER A 94 5.51 -15.23 -0.77
C SER A 94 6.41 -15.54 0.44
N ALA A 95 6.03 -15.13 1.64
CA ALA A 95 6.82 -15.43 2.84
C ALA A 95 6.92 -16.93 3.13
N LEU A 96 5.81 -17.67 2.94
CA LEU A 96 5.79 -19.14 3.10
C LEU A 96 6.62 -19.84 2.02
N ALA A 97 6.60 -19.33 0.78
CA ALA A 97 7.38 -19.86 -0.33
C ALA A 97 8.89 -19.73 -0.08
N GLU A 98 9.33 -18.56 0.38
CA GLU A 98 10.75 -18.28 0.68
C GLU A 98 11.33 -19.23 1.75
N VAL A 99 10.50 -19.70 2.69
CA VAL A 99 10.94 -20.67 3.72
C VAL A 99 10.68 -22.12 3.33
N GLY A 100 10.24 -22.39 2.10
CA GLY A 100 9.98 -23.73 1.58
C GLY A 100 8.77 -24.42 2.23
N ALA A 101 7.85 -23.67 2.85
CA ALA A 101 6.66 -24.24 3.48
C ALA A 101 5.57 -24.60 2.47
N ILE A 102 5.60 -23.98 1.29
CA ILE A 102 4.70 -24.25 0.16
C ILE A 102 5.49 -24.18 -1.15
N GLU A 103 5.07 -24.96 -2.14
CA GLU A 103 5.57 -24.82 -3.51
C GLU A 103 4.77 -23.75 -4.24
N VAL A 104 5.49 -22.86 -4.93
CA VAL A 104 4.91 -21.81 -5.76
C VAL A 104 5.48 -21.98 -7.17
N PRO A 105 4.65 -22.20 -8.20
CA PRO A 105 5.12 -22.24 -9.57
C PRO A 105 5.83 -20.93 -9.93
N ASP A 106 6.82 -20.98 -10.82
CA ASP A 106 7.39 -19.78 -11.41
C ASP A 106 6.27 -18.97 -12.07
N LEU A 107 5.95 -17.81 -11.50
CA LEU A 107 4.89 -16.96 -12.01
C LEU A 107 5.45 -15.98 -13.04
N ALA A 108 4.70 -15.81 -14.13
CA ALA A 108 5.05 -14.85 -15.16
C ALA A 108 5.09 -13.41 -14.59
N PRO A 109 5.83 -12.48 -15.20
CA PRO A 109 5.86 -11.07 -14.77
C PRO A 109 4.48 -10.38 -14.73
N THR A 110 3.48 -10.94 -15.42
CA THR A 110 2.07 -10.51 -15.42
C THR A 110 1.23 -11.12 -14.29
N ASP A 111 1.87 -11.69 -13.28
CA ASP A 111 1.22 -12.35 -12.17
C ASP A 111 0.24 -11.41 -11.41
N PRO A 112 -1.01 -11.86 -11.14
CA PRO A 112 -2.01 -11.07 -10.43
C PRO A 112 -1.54 -10.51 -9.08
N ARG A 113 -0.53 -11.11 -8.44
CA ARG A 113 0.01 -10.63 -7.15
C ARG A 113 0.66 -9.25 -7.26
N GLY A 114 1.49 -9.04 -8.29
CA GLY A 114 2.12 -7.73 -8.56
C GLY A 114 1.09 -6.67 -8.98
N PHE A 115 0.08 -7.08 -9.76
CA PHE A 115 -1.03 -6.21 -10.13
C PHE A 115 -1.82 -5.73 -8.92
N ALA A 116 -2.12 -6.61 -7.97
CA ALA A 116 -2.84 -6.22 -6.76
C ALA A 116 -2.04 -5.27 -5.86
N THR A 117 -0.74 -5.54 -5.69
CA THR A 117 0.11 -4.82 -4.74
C THR A 117 0.50 -3.42 -5.23
N PHE A 118 0.71 -3.26 -6.53
CA PHE A 118 1.14 -1.99 -7.11
C PHE A 118 0.07 -1.37 -8.02
N GLY A 119 -0.50 -2.15 -8.95
CA GLY A 119 -1.49 -1.66 -9.90
C GLY A 119 -2.79 -1.19 -9.25
N LEU A 120 -3.46 -2.07 -8.49
CA LEU A 120 -4.72 -1.73 -7.80
C LEU A 120 -4.49 -0.75 -6.64
N ALA A 121 -3.37 -0.87 -5.92
CA ALA A 121 -2.99 0.10 -4.89
C ALA A 121 -2.82 1.49 -5.50
N GLY A 122 -2.04 1.61 -6.59
CA GLY A 122 -1.81 2.86 -7.29
C GLY A 122 -3.09 3.46 -7.85
N LEU A 123 -3.95 2.65 -8.47
CA LEU A 123 -5.28 3.08 -8.92
C LEU A 123 -6.11 3.63 -7.77
N TRP A 124 -6.16 2.93 -6.63
CA TRP A 124 -6.92 3.38 -5.47
C TRP A 124 -6.39 4.70 -4.91
N VAL A 125 -5.08 4.81 -4.66
CA VAL A 125 -4.46 6.03 -4.09
C VAL A 125 -4.65 7.21 -5.06
N PHE A 126 -4.47 6.98 -6.37
CA PHE A 126 -4.69 7.99 -7.40
C PHE A 126 -6.13 8.49 -7.41
N THR A 127 -7.12 7.59 -7.46
CA THR A 127 -8.54 7.97 -7.47
C THR A 127 -8.92 8.66 -6.16
N PHE A 128 -8.41 8.20 -5.02
CA PHE A 128 -8.62 8.87 -3.73
C PHE A 128 -8.08 10.31 -3.74
N GLY A 129 -6.88 10.53 -4.29
CA GLY A 129 -6.31 11.87 -4.48
C GLY A 129 -7.18 12.76 -5.39
N LEU A 130 -7.74 12.22 -6.48
CA LEU A 130 -8.68 12.96 -7.32
C LEU A 130 -9.95 13.37 -6.56
N VAL A 131 -10.50 12.48 -5.73
CA VAL A 131 -11.69 12.76 -4.92
C VAL A 131 -11.42 13.86 -3.87
N ILE A 132 -10.26 13.84 -3.22
CA ILE A 132 -9.85 14.93 -2.33
C ILE A 132 -9.72 16.24 -3.11
N ARG A 133 -9.07 16.20 -4.28
CA ARG A 133 -8.83 17.41 -5.10
C ARG A 133 -10.11 18.05 -5.60
N ALA A 134 -11.14 17.25 -5.88
CA ALA A 134 -12.48 17.71 -6.23
C ALA A 134 -13.22 18.42 -5.06
N GLY A 135 -12.68 18.36 -3.83
CA GLY A 135 -13.29 18.96 -2.64
C GLY A 135 -14.33 18.06 -1.97
N ASN A 136 -14.39 16.78 -2.34
CA ASN A 136 -15.42 15.84 -1.89
C ASN A 136 -15.11 15.17 -0.54
N VAL A 137 -14.07 15.62 0.17
CA VAL A 137 -13.63 15.01 1.44
C VAL A 137 -13.36 16.09 2.49
N PRO A 138 -14.30 16.35 3.41
CA PRO A 138 -14.12 17.34 4.46
C PRO A 138 -12.89 17.07 5.34
N GLY A 139 -12.09 18.10 5.58
CA GLY A 139 -10.91 18.05 6.45
C GLY A 139 -9.64 17.49 5.80
N PHE A 140 -9.68 17.09 4.52
CA PHE A 140 -8.49 16.66 3.78
C PHE A 140 -7.87 17.85 3.03
N PRO A 141 -6.57 18.14 3.23
CA PRO A 141 -5.88 19.24 2.56
C PRO A 141 -5.57 18.91 1.10
N ARG A 142 -5.50 19.94 0.23
CA ARG A 142 -5.22 19.78 -1.20
C ARG A 142 -3.84 19.21 -1.48
N GLU A 143 -2.89 19.48 -0.60
CA GLU A 143 -1.52 18.99 -0.69
C GLU A 143 -1.46 17.47 -0.50
N LEU A 144 -2.30 16.91 0.37
CA LEU A 144 -2.47 15.46 0.50
C LEU A 144 -3.07 14.85 -0.77
N ALA A 145 -3.95 15.59 -1.46
CA ALA A 145 -4.49 15.18 -2.75
C ALA A 145 -3.38 15.05 -3.80
N THR A 146 -2.50 16.05 -3.90
CA THR A 146 -1.35 16.02 -4.82
C THR A 146 -0.41 14.87 -4.48
N LEU A 147 -0.10 14.68 -3.19
CA LEU A 147 0.74 13.58 -2.75
C LEU A 147 0.15 12.21 -3.15
N ALA A 148 -1.14 12.00 -2.91
CA ALA A 148 -1.82 10.77 -3.30
C ALA A 148 -1.83 10.56 -4.82
N ILE A 149 -2.02 11.61 -5.61
CA ILE A 149 -1.96 11.51 -7.07
C ILE A 149 -0.56 11.11 -7.54
N VAL A 150 0.48 11.72 -6.98
CA VAL A 150 1.88 11.41 -7.33
C VAL A 150 2.24 9.99 -6.91
N ASP A 151 1.88 9.59 -5.69
CA ASP A 151 2.08 8.22 -5.17
C ASP A 151 1.33 7.18 -6.00
N GLY A 152 0.08 7.45 -6.35
CA GLY A 152 -0.71 6.56 -7.19
C GLY A 152 -0.14 6.39 -8.60
N VAL A 153 0.40 7.46 -9.20
CA VAL A 153 1.11 7.38 -10.49
C VAL A 153 2.39 6.56 -10.35
N ASP A 154 3.18 6.80 -9.30
CA ASP A 154 4.41 6.05 -9.03
C ASP A 154 4.14 4.55 -8.88
N LEU A 155 3.15 4.15 -8.09
CA LEU A 155 2.75 2.74 -7.93
C LEU A 155 2.30 2.08 -9.24
N VAL A 156 1.58 2.80 -10.09
CA VAL A 156 1.22 2.29 -11.43
C VAL A 156 2.46 2.15 -12.31
N LEU A 157 3.38 3.10 -12.26
CA LEU A 157 4.66 3.02 -12.98
C LEU A 157 5.51 1.85 -12.47
N LEU A 158 5.56 1.60 -11.16
CA LEU A 158 6.21 0.45 -10.55
C LEU A 158 5.66 -0.87 -11.11
N PHE A 159 4.32 -0.98 -11.18
CA PHE A 159 3.68 -2.15 -11.77
C PHE A 159 4.10 -2.35 -13.23
N VAL A 160 4.01 -1.31 -14.05
CA VAL A 160 4.39 -1.37 -15.47
C VAL A 160 5.88 -1.71 -15.63
N ALA A 161 6.75 -1.14 -14.81
CA ALA A 161 8.18 -1.43 -14.80
C ALA A 161 8.45 -2.90 -14.46
N THR A 162 7.70 -3.46 -13.50
CA THR A 162 7.79 -4.87 -13.10
C THR A 162 7.39 -5.79 -14.26
N VAL A 163 6.27 -5.51 -14.91
CA VAL A 163 5.80 -6.26 -16.08
C VAL A 163 6.80 -6.19 -17.24
N ALA A 164 7.43 -5.03 -17.43
CA ALA A 164 8.43 -4.80 -18.46
C ALA A 164 9.84 -5.31 -18.10
N ALA A 165 10.04 -5.91 -16.91
CA ALA A 165 11.34 -6.31 -16.39
C ALA A 165 12.39 -5.17 -16.38
N ALA A 166 11.95 -3.94 -16.13
CA ALA A 166 12.81 -2.76 -16.10
C ALA A 166 13.40 -2.54 -14.70
N GLU A 167 14.41 -3.34 -14.32
CA GLU A 167 14.97 -3.43 -12.96
C GLU A 167 15.31 -2.07 -12.33
N ASN A 168 16.01 -1.19 -13.04
CA ASN A 168 16.38 0.13 -12.53
C ASN A 168 15.15 0.99 -12.19
N LEU A 169 14.11 0.90 -13.01
CA LEU A 169 12.87 1.65 -12.78
C LEU A 169 12.08 1.04 -11.62
N VAL A 170 12.10 -0.29 -11.46
CA VAL A 170 11.54 -0.99 -10.30
C VAL A 170 12.22 -0.54 -9.01
N LEU A 171 13.54 -0.42 -8.99
CA LEU A 171 14.27 0.04 -7.81
C LEU A 171 13.96 1.50 -7.45
N VAL A 172 13.95 2.39 -8.44
CA VAL A 172 13.66 3.81 -8.21
C VAL A 172 12.23 4.02 -7.75
N SER A 173 11.26 3.44 -8.47
CA SER A 173 9.84 3.60 -8.15
C SER A 173 9.46 2.83 -6.88
N GLY A 174 9.99 1.61 -6.69
CA GLY A 174 9.83 0.85 -5.45
C GLY A 174 10.43 1.57 -4.24
N GLY A 175 11.60 2.20 -4.40
CA GLY A 175 12.20 3.03 -3.37
C GLY A 175 11.36 4.27 -3.04
N LEU A 176 10.86 4.98 -4.05
CA LEU A 176 9.96 6.13 -3.86
C LEU A 176 8.68 5.72 -3.13
N ALA A 177 7.99 4.69 -3.61
CA ALA A 177 6.76 4.18 -3.03
C ALA A 177 6.94 3.71 -1.58
N SER A 178 8.04 3.00 -1.27
CA SER A 178 8.23 2.37 0.05
C SER A 178 8.97 3.23 1.09
N VAL A 179 9.76 4.23 0.66
CA VAL A 179 10.55 5.07 1.56
C VAL A 179 9.96 6.47 1.70
N VAL A 180 9.35 7.01 0.64
CA VAL A 180 9.00 8.43 0.58
C VAL A 180 7.50 8.64 0.40
N LEU A 181 6.96 8.32 -0.78
CA LEU A 181 5.60 8.69 -1.19
C LEU A 181 4.54 7.97 -0.37
N GLY A 182 4.59 6.63 -0.31
CA GLY A 182 3.67 5.81 0.47
C GLY A 182 3.71 6.15 1.96
N PRO A 183 4.88 6.15 2.63
CA PRO A 183 4.97 6.54 4.03
C PRO A 183 4.46 7.96 4.29
N ALA A 184 4.81 8.95 3.46
CA ALA A 184 4.32 10.32 3.63
C ALA A 184 2.79 10.39 3.50
N PHE A 185 2.22 9.69 2.50
CA PHE A 185 0.78 9.63 2.27
C PHE A 185 0.06 9.01 3.48
N TRP A 186 0.52 7.86 3.97
CA TRP A 186 -0.11 7.15 5.08
C TRP A 186 0.07 7.87 6.42
N ILE A 187 1.23 8.49 6.67
CA ILE A 187 1.45 9.31 7.88
C ILE A 187 0.50 10.52 7.88
N TRP A 188 0.40 11.24 6.77
CA TRP A 188 -0.48 12.40 6.71
C TRP A 188 -1.95 11.96 6.85
N THR A 189 -2.35 10.90 6.16
CA THR A 189 -3.68 10.30 6.30
C THR A 189 -3.98 9.93 7.76
N GLY A 190 -3.03 9.30 8.45
CA GLY A 190 -3.15 8.98 9.88
C GLY A 190 -3.36 10.21 10.76
N ARG A 191 -2.65 11.32 10.44
CA ARG A 191 -2.83 12.60 11.13
C ARG A 191 -4.22 13.18 10.90
N VAL A 192 -4.75 13.12 9.67
CA VAL A 192 -6.08 13.64 9.33
C VAL A 192 -7.20 12.84 10.01
N LEU A 193 -7.06 11.52 10.10
CA LEU A 193 -8.05 10.64 10.73
C LEU A 193 -8.13 10.77 12.25
N ARG A 194 -7.05 11.22 12.89
CA ARG A 194 -6.98 11.38 14.36
C ARG A 194 -7.40 12.77 14.84
N ARG A 195 -7.56 13.72 13.91
CA ARG A 195 -8.21 15.01 14.14
C ARG A 195 -9.73 14.83 14.07
#